data_AF-A0A5K7YKG3-F1
#
_entry.id   AF-A0A5K7YKG3-F1
#
_cell.length_a   1.000
_cell.length_b   1.000
_cell.length_c   1.000
_cell.angle_alpha   90.00
_cell.angle_beta   90.00
_cell.angle_gamma   90.00
#
_symmetry.space_group_name_H-M   'P 1'
#
loop_
_entity.id
_entity.type
_entity.pdbx_description
1 polymer ?
#
loop_
_entity_poly.entity_id
_entity_poly.type
_entity_poly.pdbx_seq_one_letter_code
_entity_poly.pdbx_strand_id
1 'polypeptide(L)'
;MCRSSPRLVPQKSGDRLKDDCRYATKLSTLLRAGELTPVYVPNNEDEAMRDFVRARVDVRKALRKVKQQINVFLLPLYESKREKR
;
A
#
# COMPACT_ATOMS: atom_id res chain seq x y z
N MET A 1 1.74 -21.07 -5.77
CA MET A 1 2.54 -20.90 -4.54
C MET A 1 1.64 -20.35 -3.45
N CYS A 2 1.30 -21.13 -2.42
CA CYS A 2 0.45 -20.65 -1.32
C CYS A 2 1.31 -19.85 -0.33
N ARG A 3 1.14 -18.52 -0.29
CA ARG A 3 1.70 -17.67 0.77
C ARG A 3 0.69 -17.63 1.92
N SER A 4 1.08 -18.13 3.10
CA SER A 4 0.31 -18.01 4.34
C SER A 4 0.33 -16.55 4.81
N SER A 5 -0.83 -15.97 5.12
CA SER A 5 -0.88 -14.62 5.72
C SER A 5 -0.27 -14.67 7.12
N PRO A 6 0.69 -13.80 7.46
CA PRO A 6 1.36 -13.82 8.76
C PRO A 6 0.40 -13.64 9.95
N ARG A 7 -0.76 -13.01 9.73
CA ARG A 7 -1.80 -12.82 10.76
C ARG A 7 -2.56 -14.10 11.10
N LEU A 8 -2.57 -15.09 10.21
CA LEU A 8 -3.31 -16.34 10.37
C LEU A 8 -2.42 -17.49 10.80
N VAL A 9 -1.10 -17.27 10.89
CA VAL A 9 -0.17 -18.24 11.46
C VAL A 9 -0.31 -18.18 12.98
N PRO A 10 -0.50 -19.30 13.69
CA PRO A 10 -0.54 -19.32 15.14
C PRO A 10 0.80 -18.82 15.70
N GLN A 11 0.78 -17.70 16.42
CA GLN A 11 1.97 -17.10 17.02
C GLN A 11 1.85 -17.00 18.53
N LYS A 12 2.96 -17.21 19.24
CA LYS A 12 3.05 -16.88 20.66
C LYS A 12 3.15 -15.36 20.82
N SER A 13 2.51 -14.81 21.85
CA SER A 13 2.58 -13.39 22.18
C SER A 13 4.05 -12.96 22.36
N GLY A 14 4.51 -12.01 21.56
CA GLY A 14 5.88 -11.49 21.59
C GLY A 14 6.84 -12.06 20.54
N ASP A 15 6.43 -13.06 19.75
CA ASP A 15 7.26 -13.57 18.66
C ASP A 15 7.29 -12.58 17.48
N ARG A 16 8.49 -12.09 17.14
CA ARG A 16 8.70 -11.24 15.96
C ARG A 16 8.74 -12.11 14.70
N LEU A 17 7.85 -11.82 13.76
CA LEU A 17 7.88 -12.35 12.40
C LEU A 17 9.11 -11.80 11.68
N LYS A 18 10.09 -12.67 11.42
CA LYS A 18 11.22 -12.40 10.54
C LYS A 18 11.24 -13.44 9.43
N ASP A 19 11.54 -13.00 8.21
CA ASP A 19 11.68 -13.84 7.03
C ASP A 19 13.04 -14.55 7.01
N ASP A 20 13.33 -15.33 8.05
CA ASP A 20 14.59 -16.05 8.23
C ASP A 20 14.41 -17.56 7.96
N CYS A 21 15.50 -18.31 7.74
CA CYS A 21 15.44 -19.77 7.48
C CYS A 21 14.68 -20.56 8.55
N ARG A 22 14.76 -20.14 9.82
CA ARG A 22 14.01 -20.76 10.93
C ARG A 22 12.50 -20.60 10.79
N TYR A 23 12.05 -19.47 10.23
CA TYR A 23 10.64 -19.22 9.96
C TYR A 23 10.15 -20.11 8.81
N ALA A 24 10.98 -20.34 7.79
CA ALA A 24 10.67 -21.30 6.73
C ALA A 24 10.50 -22.74 7.27
N THR A 25 11.34 -23.18 8.21
CA THR A 25 11.20 -24.51 8.86
C THR A 25 9.93 -24.62 9.71
N LYS A 26 9.57 -23.55 10.42
CA LYS A 26 8.30 -23.49 11.18
C LYS A 26 7.09 -23.57 10.24
N LEU A 27 7.11 -22.81 9.14
CA LEU A 27 6.06 -22.83 8.14
C LEU A 27 5.92 -24.20 7.46
N SER A 28 7.02 -24.87 7.12
CA SER A 28 6.95 -26.20 6.49
C SER A 28 6.38 -27.26 7.45
N THR A 29 6.66 -27.12 8.75
CA THR A 29 6.10 -27.99 9.79
C THR A 29 4.60 -27.76 9.95
N LEU A 30 4.16 -26.49 10.03
CA LEU A 30 2.73 -26.13 10.10
C LEU A 30 1.97 -26.51 8.82
N LEU A 31 2.62 -26.40 7.65
CA LEU A 31 2.07 -26.84 6.38
C LEU A 31 1.83 -28.35 6.36
N ARG A 32 2.79 -29.13 6.87
CA ARG A 32 2.67 -30.59 7.00
C ARG A 32 1.60 -31.00 8.01
N ALA A 33 1.43 -30.24 9.09
CA ALA A 33 0.38 -30.45 10.07
C ALA A 33 -1.02 -30.06 9.57
N GLY A 34 -1.12 -29.39 8.40
CA GLY A 34 -2.39 -28.92 7.86
C GLY A 34 -3.00 -27.73 8.61
N GLU A 35 -2.27 -27.14 9.56
CA GLU A 35 -2.74 -26.03 10.39
C GLU A 35 -2.61 -24.66 9.71
N LEU A 36 -2.01 -24.60 8.52
CA LEU A 36 -1.95 -23.36 7.74
C LEU A 36 -3.24 -23.15 6.96
N THR A 37 -3.95 -22.06 7.28
CA THR A 37 -5.07 -21.59 6.48
C THR A 37 -4.58 -21.08 5.12
N PRO A 38 -5.06 -21.64 3.99
CA PRO A 38 -4.74 -21.10 2.68
C PRO A 38 -5.33 -19.71 2.54
N VAL A 39 -4.53 -18.78 2.01
CA VAL A 39 -4.96 -17.41 1.77
C VAL A 39 -5.03 -17.20 0.27
N TYR A 40 -6.09 -16.53 -0.16
CA TYR A 40 -6.25 -16.13 -1.55
C TYR A 40 -5.09 -15.22 -1.97
N VAL A 41 -4.33 -15.68 -2.97
CA VAL A 41 -3.27 -14.90 -3.60
C VAL A 41 -3.88 -14.20 -4.82
N PRO A 42 -3.81 -12.86 -4.90
CA PRO A 42 -4.29 -12.12 -6.06
C PRO A 42 -3.56 -12.56 -7.33
N ASN A 43 -4.27 -12.67 -8.43
CA ASN A 43 -3.67 -12.93 -9.74
C ASN A 43 -3.20 -11.62 -10.38
N ASN A 44 -2.42 -11.72 -11.46
CA ASN A 44 -1.90 -10.56 -12.19
C ASN A 44 -3.01 -9.57 -12.61
N GLU A 45 -4.20 -10.07 -12.96
CA GLU A 45 -5.35 -9.23 -13.33
C GLU A 45 -5.87 -8.43 -12.13
N ASP A 46 -5.94 -9.05 -10.95
CA ASP A 46 -6.36 -8.37 -9.71
C ASP A 46 -5.35 -7.31 -9.28
N GLU A 47 -4.06 -7.58 -9.49
CA GLU A 47 -2.99 -6.62 -9.23
C GLU A 47 -3.06 -5.45 -10.22
N ALA A 48 -3.26 -5.72 -11.51
CA ALA A 48 -3.44 -4.69 -12.53
C ALA A 48 -4.63 -3.76 -12.23
N MET A 49 -5.77 -4.33 -11.80
CA MET A 49 -6.93 -3.55 -11.38
C MET A 49 -6.62 -2.65 -10.18
N ARG A 50 -5.90 -3.16 -9.18
CA ARG A 50 -5.49 -2.33 -8.03
C ARG A 50 -4.54 -1.23 -8.43
N ASP A 51 -3.57 -1.53 -9.28
CA ASP A 51 -2.58 -0.56 -9.73
C ASP A 51 -3.22 0.54 -10.57
N PHE A 52 -4.23 0.19 -11.39
CA PHE A 52 -5.07 1.19 -12.05
C PHE A 52 -5.80 2.10 -11.06
N VAL A 53 -6.43 1.53 -10.02
CA VAL A 53 -7.13 2.31 -8.99
C VAL A 53 -6.16 3.23 -8.23
N ARG A 54 -4.96 2.75 -7.90
CA ARG A 54 -3.89 3.54 -7.27
C ARG A 54 -3.43 4.67 -8.16
N ALA A 55 -3.13 4.39 -9.43
CA ALA A 55 -2.73 5.39 -10.41
C ALA A 55 -3.77 6.52 -10.52
N ARG A 56 -5.08 6.18 -10.55
CA ARG A 56 -6.15 7.19 -10.56
C ARG A 56 -6.12 8.10 -9.33
N VAL A 57 -5.89 7.53 -8.15
CA VAL A 57 -5.79 8.31 -6.89
C VAL A 57 -4.57 9.22 -6.92
N ASP A 58 -3.44 8.74 -7.42
CA ASP A 58 -2.20 9.51 -7.51
C ASP A 58 -2.31 10.66 -8.51
N VAL A 59 -2.94 10.44 -9.67
CA VAL A 59 -3.25 11.49 -10.63
C VAL A 59 -4.14 12.57 -10.00
N ARG A 60 -5.17 12.19 -9.24
CA ARG A 60 -6.03 13.16 -8.53
C ARG A 60 -5.25 13.96 -7.48
N LYS A 61 -4.35 13.32 -6.73
CA LYS A 61 -3.47 14.01 -5.77
C LYS A 61 -2.52 14.97 -6.48
N ALA A 62 -1.93 14.56 -7.60
CA ALA A 62 -1.05 15.41 -8.41
C ALA A 62 -1.80 16.63 -8.94
N LEU A 63 -3.01 16.45 -9.49
CA LEU A 63 -3.86 17.56 -9.93
C LEU A 63 -4.14 18.56 -8.80
N ARG A 64 -4.47 18.07 -7.60
CA ARG A 64 -4.68 18.93 -6.42
C ARG A 64 -3.43 19.74 -6.08
N LYS A 65 -2.25 19.12 -6.10
CA LYS A 65 -0.97 19.81 -5.85
C LYS A 65 -0.71 20.90 -6.88
N VAL A 66 -0.90 20.61 -8.16
CA VAL A 66 -0.70 21.60 -9.24
C VAL A 66 -1.66 22.78 -9.07
N LYS A 67 -2.93 22.54 -8.77
CA LYS A 67 -3.90 23.62 -8.48
C LYS A 67 -3.48 24.48 -7.29
N GLN A 68 -2.98 23.87 -6.22
CA GLN A 68 -2.48 24.60 -5.06
C GLN A 68 -1.26 25.46 -5.43
N GLN A 69 -0.32 24.93 -6.22
CA GLN A 69 0.84 25.69 -6.69
C GLN A 69 0.43 26.90 -7.55
N ILE A 70 -0.52 26.71 -8.47
CA ILE A 70 -1.06 27.80 -9.30
C ILE A 70 -1.71 28.87 -8.43
N ASN A 71 -2.55 28.48 -7.46
CA ASN A 71 -3.22 29.44 -6.58
C ASN A 71 -2.21 30.24 -5.75
N VAL A 72 -1.19 29.59 -5.19
CA VAL A 72 -0.12 30.29 -4.44
C VAL A 72 0.62 31.28 -5.34
N PHE A 73 0.85 30.95 -6.61
CA PHE A 73 1.49 31.86 -7.55
C PHE A 73 0.60 33.05 -7.94
N LEU A 74 -0.70 32.82 -8.16
CA LEU A 74 -1.60 33.84 -8.70
C LEU A 74 -2.21 34.76 -7.64
N LEU A 75 -2.40 34.31 -6.40
CA LEU A 75 -2.98 35.13 -5.32
C LEU A 75 -2.17 36.41 -5.03
N PRO A 76 -0.83 36.36 -4.87
CA PRO A 76 -0.03 37.56 -4.64
C PRO A 76 -0.04 38.53 -5.83
N LEU A 77 -0.13 38.01 -7.05
CA LEU A 77 -0.20 38.84 -8.26
C LEU A 77 -1.53 39.60 -8.34
N TYR A 78 -2.62 38.97 -7.93
CA TYR A 78 -3.93 39.62 -7.89
C TYR A 78 -3.98 40.72 -6.83
N GLU A 79 -3.42 40.48 -5.64
CA GLU A 79 -3.36 41.49 -4.58
C GLU A 79 -2.50 42.70 -4.99
N SER A 80 -1.32 42.49 -5.57
CA SER A 80 -0.47 43.60 -6.02
C SER A 80 -1.07 44.44 -7.16
N LYS A 81 -1.92 43.86 -8.01
CA LYS A 81 -2.66 44.60 -9.03
C LYS A 81 -3.86 45.37 -8.46
N ARG A 82 -4.42 44.91 -7.34
CA ARG A 82 -5.55 45.56 -6.68
C ARG A 82 -5.11 46.79 -5.88
N GLU A 83 -3.94 46.72 -5.24
CA GLU A 83 -3.31 47.85 -4.50
C GLU A 83 -2.90 49.02 -5.40
N LYS A 84 -2.60 48.73 -6.69
CA LYS A 84 -2.12 49.72 -7.67
C LYS A 84 -3.24 50.37 -8.50
N ARG A 85 -4.50 50.07 -8.22
CA ARG A 85 -5.69 50.69 -8.83
C ARG A 85 -6.32 51.64 -7.84
#